data_AF-A0A5E4L8R6-F1
#
_entry.id   AF-A0A5E4L8R6-F1
#
_cell.length_a   1.000
_cell.length_b   1.000
_cell.length_c   1.000
_cell.angle_alpha   90.00
_cell.angle_beta   90.00
_cell.angle_gamma   90.00
#
_symmetry.space_group_name_H-M   'P 1'
#
loop_
_entity.id
_entity.type
_entity.pdbx_description
1 polymer ?
#
loop_
_entity_poly.entity_id
_entity_poly.type
_entity_poly.pdbx_seq_one_letter_code
_entity_poly.pdbx_strand_id
1 'polypeptide(L)'
;MDLHIDSPAANVTNATISFKVPKDWVTANGLDPATIAMYHYDGTEWVKLPTTLVADDLTYYYYVAVSPGFSPFAIAGAPLIALPPESCVTAGCASGYVCKSVGGTYKCVQSEVITPPITPPVTPPVTPAQTDWLGILLTIVVVLAVIAGVAYLLVSSGKKEKQR
;
A
#
# COMPACT_ATOMS: atom_id res chain seq x y z
N MET A 1 9.48 -39.22 -35.90
CA MET A 1 10.18 -38.67 -34.73
C MET A 1 9.34 -39.04 -33.51
N ASP A 2 9.73 -40.10 -32.81
CA ASP A 2 9.12 -40.49 -31.54
C ASP A 2 9.88 -39.81 -30.40
N LEU A 3 9.16 -39.12 -29.53
CA LEU A 3 9.73 -38.44 -28.38
C LEU A 3 9.18 -39.13 -27.13
N HIS A 4 9.99 -40.01 -26.54
CA HIS A 4 9.76 -40.60 -25.23
C HIS A 4 10.21 -39.58 -24.18
N ILE A 5 9.29 -39.05 -23.39
CA ILE A 5 9.60 -38.27 -22.17
C ILE A 5 9.49 -39.25 -21.00
N ASP A 6 10.61 -39.85 -20.63
CA ASP A 6 10.77 -40.39 -19.28
C ASP A 6 11.21 -39.23 -18.39
N SER A 7 10.30 -38.70 -17.59
CA SER A 7 10.69 -37.84 -16.47
C SER A 7 9.82 -38.17 -15.26
N PRO A 8 10.36 -38.90 -14.27
CA PRO A 8 9.69 -39.06 -13.00
C PRO A 8 9.73 -37.69 -12.33
N ALA A 9 8.60 -36.98 -12.33
CA ALA A 9 8.29 -35.80 -11.51
C ALA A 9 9.50 -35.23 -10.75
N ALA A 10 10.44 -34.61 -11.46
CA ALA A 10 11.55 -33.92 -10.83
C ALA A 10 10.97 -32.61 -10.31
N ASN A 11 10.39 -32.69 -9.12
CA ASN A 11 9.88 -31.58 -8.35
C ASN A 11 11.02 -30.55 -8.25
N VAL A 12 10.93 -29.43 -8.97
CA VAL A 12 11.95 -28.37 -8.92
C VAL A 12 12.03 -27.92 -7.48
N THR A 13 13.05 -28.36 -6.76
CA THR A 13 12.99 -28.39 -5.30
C THR A 13 13.17 -26.98 -4.74
N ASN A 14 13.90 -26.11 -5.46
CA ASN A 14 13.97 -24.66 -5.26
C ASN A 14 14.50 -23.98 -6.54
N ALA A 15 14.05 -22.76 -6.82
CA ALA A 15 14.59 -21.85 -7.83
C ALA A 15 15.43 -20.75 -7.16
N THR A 16 16.56 -20.39 -7.77
CA THR A 16 17.39 -19.26 -7.33
C THR A 16 17.13 -18.05 -8.22
N ILE A 17 16.78 -16.92 -7.63
CA ILE A 17 16.43 -15.68 -8.33
C ILE A 17 17.45 -14.62 -7.98
N SER A 18 18.15 -14.09 -8.98
CA SER A 18 19.05 -12.94 -8.83
C SER A 18 18.34 -11.66 -9.25
N PHE A 19 18.42 -10.62 -8.42
CA PHE A 19 17.80 -9.32 -8.71
C PHE A 19 18.67 -8.18 -8.20
N LYS A 20 18.41 -6.97 -8.71
CA LYS A 20 19.13 -5.77 -8.31
C LYS A 20 18.16 -4.65 -7.94
N VAL A 21 18.55 -3.85 -6.96
CA VAL A 21 17.75 -2.74 -6.43
C VAL A 21 18.56 -1.44 -6.57
N PRO A 22 18.00 -0.38 -7.19
CA PRO A 22 18.71 0.90 -7.32
C PRO A 22 19.02 1.51 -5.94
N LYS A 23 20.25 1.98 -5.73
CA LYS A 23 20.65 2.65 -4.49
C LYS A 23 19.82 3.91 -4.21
N ASP A 24 19.45 4.62 -5.27
CA ASP A 24 18.59 5.81 -5.18
C ASP A 24 17.19 5.47 -4.65
N TRP A 25 16.61 4.33 -5.06
CA TRP A 25 15.30 3.90 -4.55
C TRP A 25 15.39 3.52 -3.08
N VAL A 26 16.45 2.82 -2.66
CA VAL A 26 16.69 2.48 -1.25
C VAL A 26 16.80 3.75 -0.40
N THR A 27 17.56 4.73 -0.88
CA THR A 27 17.78 6.00 -0.18
C THR A 27 16.51 6.84 -0.12
N ALA A 28 15.80 6.98 -1.24
CA ALA A 28 14.57 7.76 -1.33
C ALA A 28 13.44 7.21 -0.45
N ASN A 29 13.43 5.90 -0.20
CA ASN A 29 12.47 5.25 0.70
C ASN A 29 13.02 5.05 2.12
N GLY A 30 14.24 5.53 2.41
CA GLY A 30 14.88 5.43 3.72
C GLY A 30 15.01 3.99 4.22
N LEU A 31 15.31 3.03 3.33
CA LEU A 31 15.35 1.61 3.65
C LEU A 31 16.76 1.15 4.05
N ASP A 32 16.84 0.19 4.96
CA ASP A 32 18.09 -0.50 5.29
C ASP A 32 18.38 -1.57 4.21
N PRO A 33 19.46 -1.46 3.42
CA PRO A 33 19.84 -2.46 2.43
C PRO A 33 19.90 -3.88 2.99
N ALA A 34 20.32 -4.06 4.25
CA ALA A 34 20.44 -5.37 4.89
C ALA A 34 19.09 -6.07 5.14
N THR A 35 17.99 -5.30 5.13
CA THR A 35 16.64 -5.81 5.39
C THR A 35 15.85 -6.10 4.11
N ILE A 36 16.36 -5.65 2.96
CA ILE A 36 15.71 -5.86 1.66
C ILE A 36 15.63 -7.34 1.36
N ALA A 37 14.43 -7.81 1.05
CA ALA A 37 14.15 -9.20 0.71
C ALA A 37 13.11 -9.31 -0.39
N MET A 38 13.15 -10.45 -1.09
CA MET A 38 12.07 -10.86 -1.97
C MET A 38 10.99 -11.56 -1.16
N TYR A 39 9.75 -11.30 -1.53
CA TYR A 39 8.56 -11.95 -1.00
C TYR A 39 7.85 -12.66 -2.13
N HIS A 40 7.23 -13.79 -1.81
CA HIS A 40 6.48 -14.60 -2.75
C HIS A 40 5.06 -14.75 -2.22
N TYR A 41 4.06 -14.66 -3.10
CA TYR A 41 2.67 -14.84 -2.70
C TYR A 41 2.29 -16.31 -2.79
N ASP A 42 1.85 -16.91 -1.68
CA ASP A 42 1.51 -18.33 -1.61
C ASP A 42 0.05 -18.66 -1.96
N GLY A 43 -0.74 -17.63 -2.27
CA GLY A 43 -2.19 -17.73 -2.47
C GLY A 43 -2.99 -17.03 -1.38
N THR A 44 -2.39 -16.84 -0.20
CA THR A 44 -3.04 -16.24 0.97
C THR A 44 -2.28 -15.04 1.53
N GLU A 45 -0.96 -15.11 1.59
CA GLU A 45 -0.12 -14.06 2.15
C GLU A 45 1.21 -13.89 1.41
N TRP A 46 1.89 -12.79 1.71
CA TRP A 46 3.24 -12.52 1.24
C TRP A 46 4.25 -13.15 2.20
N VAL A 47 4.90 -14.21 1.75
CA VAL A 47 5.90 -14.95 2.53
C VAL A 47 7.30 -14.48 2.14
N LYS A 48 8.13 -14.16 3.16
CA LYS A 48 9.51 -13.72 2.95
C LYS A 48 10.37 -14.87 2.45
N LEU A 49 11.08 -14.67 1.34
CA LEU A 49 12.07 -15.62 0.85
C LEU A 49 13.43 -15.41 1.52
N PRO A 50 14.19 -16.50 1.76
CA PRO A 50 15.61 -16.39 2.09
C PRO A 50 16.31 -15.56 1.00
N THR A 51 16.79 -14.37 1.38
CA THR A 51 17.40 -13.39 0.48
C THR A 51 18.74 -12.95 1.05
N THR A 52 19.77 -12.89 0.20
CA THR A 52 21.13 -12.50 0.58
C THR A 52 21.60 -11.35 -0.32
N LEU A 53 22.13 -10.28 0.26
CA LEU A 53 22.90 -9.27 -0.47
C LEU A 53 24.25 -9.86 -0.84
N VAL A 54 24.55 -10.00 -2.13
CA VAL A 54 25.76 -10.69 -2.62
C VAL A 54 26.82 -9.73 -3.16
N ALA A 55 26.43 -8.54 -3.60
CA ALA A 55 27.33 -7.52 -4.10
C ALA A 55 26.64 -6.15 -4.13
N ASP A 56 27.43 -5.10 -4.30
CA ASP A 56 26.95 -3.77 -4.65
C ASP A 56 27.95 -3.09 -5.60
N ASP A 57 27.46 -2.11 -6.36
CA ASP A 57 28.29 -1.24 -7.20
C ASP A 57 27.90 0.23 -7.00
N LEU A 58 28.29 1.14 -7.88
CA LEU A 58 27.97 2.57 -7.74
C LEU A 58 26.47 2.87 -7.84
N THR A 59 25.66 1.99 -8.44
CA THR A 59 24.27 2.27 -8.84
C THR A 59 23.27 1.31 -8.19
N TYR A 60 23.68 0.08 -7.87
CA TYR A 60 22.80 -1.00 -7.46
C TYR A 60 23.32 -1.79 -6.26
N TYR A 61 22.37 -2.36 -5.52
CA TYR A 61 22.57 -3.50 -4.63
C TYR A 61 22.12 -4.77 -5.36
N TYR A 62 22.87 -5.87 -5.23
CA TYR A 62 22.60 -7.15 -5.89
C TYR A 62 22.26 -8.22 -4.86
N TYR A 63 21.14 -8.90 -5.06
CA TYR A 63 20.60 -9.89 -4.14
C TYR A 63 20.32 -11.21 -4.84
N VAL A 64 20.38 -12.29 -4.05
CA VAL A 64 19.97 -13.63 -4.45
C VAL A 64 18.90 -14.13 -3.48
N ALA A 65 17.76 -14.56 -4.00
CA ALA A 65 16.68 -15.17 -3.25
C ALA A 65 16.45 -16.63 -3.65
N VAL A 66 16.09 -17.47 -2.68
CA VAL A 66 15.74 -18.88 -2.91
C VAL A 66 14.22 -19.02 -2.78
N SER A 67 13.56 -19.52 -3.82
CA SER A 67 12.10 -19.70 -3.86
C SER A 67 11.73 -21.17 -4.07
N PRO A 68 10.68 -21.70 -3.44
CA PRO A 68 10.22 -23.07 -3.68
C PRO A 68 9.60 -23.27 -5.07
N GLY A 69 9.34 -22.19 -5.83
CA GLY A 69 8.75 -22.28 -7.16
C GLY A 69 8.43 -20.92 -7.76
N PHE A 70 7.61 -20.90 -8.80
CA PHE A 70 7.15 -19.65 -9.41
C PHE A 70 5.87 -19.15 -8.73
N SER A 71 5.85 -17.87 -8.40
CA SER A 71 4.68 -17.16 -7.86
C SER A 71 4.78 -15.67 -8.23
N PRO A 72 3.76 -14.84 -7.93
CA PRO A 72 3.96 -13.40 -7.85
C PRO A 72 5.08 -13.07 -6.85
N PHE A 73 5.92 -12.10 -7.20
CA PHE A 73 7.04 -11.66 -6.37
C PHE A 73 6.96 -10.16 -6.09
N ALA A 74 7.41 -9.77 -4.90
CA ALA A 74 7.56 -8.37 -4.48
C ALA A 74 8.90 -8.17 -3.79
N ILE A 75 9.41 -6.94 -3.80
CA ILE A 75 10.63 -6.56 -3.08
C ILE A 75 10.22 -5.55 -2.01
N ALA A 76 10.61 -5.80 -0.77
CA ALA A 76 10.37 -4.91 0.36
C ALA A 76 11.59 -4.87 1.28
N GLY A 77 11.75 -3.76 2.00
CA GLY A 77 12.76 -3.57 3.04
C GLY A 77 12.15 -2.86 4.24
N ALA A 78 12.81 -2.96 5.38
CA ALA A 78 12.46 -2.17 6.55
C ALA A 78 13.14 -0.79 6.45
N PRO A 79 12.54 0.24 7.05
CA PRO A 79 13.21 1.52 7.21
C PRO A 79 14.55 1.37 7.93
N LEU A 80 15.52 2.22 7.58
CA LEU A 80 16.70 2.45 8.42
C LEU A 80 16.17 2.79 9.81
N ILE A 81 16.41 1.91 10.77
CA ILE A 81 16.28 2.28 12.17
C ILE A 81 17.36 3.34 12.36
N ALA A 82 16.97 4.61 12.34
CA ALA A 82 17.78 5.64 12.93
C ALA A 82 17.92 5.21 14.39
N LEU A 83 19.08 4.61 14.72
CA LEU A 83 19.47 4.50 16.11
C LEU A 83 19.25 5.91 16.66
N PRO A 84 18.41 6.07 17.71
CA PRO A 84 18.36 7.37 18.36
C PRO A 84 19.81 7.74 18.60
N PRO A 85 20.23 8.98 18.25
CA PRO A 85 21.59 9.38 18.55
C PRO A 85 21.80 9.04 20.03
N GLU A 86 22.95 8.46 20.37
CA GLU A 86 23.28 8.03 21.74
C GLU A 86 23.15 9.16 22.79
N SER A 87 22.74 10.37 22.37
CA SER A 87 22.47 11.56 23.16
C SER A 87 21.05 11.72 23.73
N CYS A 88 20.13 10.76 23.58
CA CYS A 88 18.90 10.78 24.39
C CYS A 88 18.61 9.48 25.15
N VAL A 89 19.65 8.84 25.67
CA VAL A 89 19.46 7.80 26.69
C VAL A 89 19.12 8.50 28.01
N THR A 90 17.83 8.73 28.26
CA THR A 90 17.14 8.70 29.56
C THR A 90 17.73 9.48 30.77
N ALA A 91 18.80 10.27 30.63
CA ALA A 91 19.49 10.97 31.71
C ALA A 91 19.76 12.46 31.41
N GLY A 92 19.51 12.93 30.19
CA GLY A 92 19.80 14.31 29.78
C GLY A 92 18.66 15.32 29.98
N CYS A 93 17.42 14.87 30.13
CA CYS A 93 16.31 15.77 30.40
C CYS A 93 16.16 15.97 31.91
N ALA A 94 15.96 17.22 32.34
CA ALA A 94 15.63 17.52 33.73
C ALA A 94 14.37 16.74 34.17
N SER A 95 14.27 16.43 35.47
CA SER A 95 13.08 15.77 36.03
C SER A 95 11.79 16.46 35.60
N GLY A 96 10.86 15.72 35.00
CA GLY A 96 9.60 16.24 34.46
C GLY A 96 9.61 16.55 32.95
N TYR A 97 10.69 16.25 32.23
CA TYR A 97 10.77 16.38 30.77
C TYR A 97 11.01 15.03 30.10
N VAL A 98 10.32 14.80 28.98
CA VAL A 98 10.44 13.60 28.14
C VAL A 98 10.99 13.96 26.76
N CYS A 99 11.84 13.08 26.21
CA CYS A 99 12.37 13.25 24.87
C CYS A 99 11.30 12.86 23.83
N LYS A 100 10.95 13.77 22.91
CA LYS A 100 10.02 13.52 21.80
C LYS A 100 10.67 13.91 20.47
N SER A 101 10.39 13.15 19.41
CA SER A 101 10.81 13.48 18.03
C SER A 101 9.83 14.47 17.40
N VAL A 102 10.31 15.64 17.00
CA VAL A 102 9.52 16.65 16.27
C VAL A 102 10.29 17.02 15.01
N GLY A 103 9.76 16.64 13.83
CA GLY A 103 10.37 16.97 12.54
C GLY A 103 11.78 16.40 12.35
N GLY A 104 12.04 15.17 12.81
CA GLY A 104 13.36 14.52 12.70
C GLY A 104 14.41 15.00 13.70
N THR A 105 14.07 15.92 14.61
CA THR A 105 14.94 16.35 15.73
C THR A 105 14.34 15.92 17.06
N TYR A 106 15.16 15.40 17.97
CA TYR A 106 14.74 15.06 19.34
C TYR A 106 14.85 16.29 20.25
N LYS A 107 13.80 16.61 21.00
CA LYS A 107 13.77 17.71 21.98
C LYS A 107 13.20 17.23 23.33
N CYS A 108 13.72 17.75 24.44
CA CYS A 108 13.10 17.59 25.76
C CYS A 108 11.85 18.46 25.82
N VAL A 109 10.68 17.84 25.99
CA VAL A 109 9.39 18.51 26.12
C VAL A 109 8.88 18.23 27.53
N GLN A 110 8.30 19.24 28.19
CA GLN A 110 7.72 19.04 29.51
C GLN A 110 6.65 17.95 29.42
N SER A 111 6.72 16.96 30.31
CA SER A 111 5.61 16.02 30.48
C SER A 111 4.43 16.83 30.95
N GLU A 112 3.39 16.94 30.12
CA GLU A 112 2.12 17.48 30.55
C GLU A 112 1.66 16.63 31.74
N VAL A 113 1.63 17.24 32.92
CA VAL A 113 0.97 16.66 34.08
C VAL A 113 -0.46 16.45 33.62
N ILE A 114 -0.87 15.18 33.55
CA ILE A 114 -2.25 14.76 33.37
C ILE A 114 -3.03 15.22 34.61
N THR A 115 -3.27 16.52 34.72
CA THR A 115 -4.54 16.96 35.29
C THR A 115 -5.59 16.33 34.37
N PRO A 116 -6.49 15.48 34.89
CA PRO A 116 -7.52 14.89 34.07
C PRO A 116 -8.21 16.02 33.29
N PRO A 117 -8.33 15.90 31.96
CA PRO A 117 -9.02 16.92 31.19
C PRO A 117 -10.43 17.02 31.78
N ILE A 118 -10.81 18.23 32.22
CA ILE A 118 -12.23 18.58 32.30
C ILE A 118 -12.74 18.49 30.87
N THR A 119 -13.22 17.31 30.49
CA THR A 119 -13.71 17.04 29.15
C THR A 119 -14.84 18.05 28.90
N PRO A 120 -14.70 18.98 27.94
CA PRO A 120 -15.87 19.74 27.51
C PRO A 120 -16.95 18.73 27.10
N PRO A 121 -18.25 19.01 27.37
CA PRO A 121 -19.33 18.09 27.04
C PRO A 121 -19.15 17.66 25.59
N VAL A 122 -19.01 16.34 25.39
CA VAL A 122 -18.79 15.76 24.07
C VAL A 122 -19.98 16.15 23.20
N THR A 123 -19.78 17.10 22.29
CA THR A 123 -20.73 17.36 21.23
C THR A 123 -20.78 16.09 20.39
N PRO A 124 -21.97 15.48 20.16
CA PRO A 124 -22.06 14.30 19.33
C PRO A 124 -21.43 14.60 17.96
N PRO A 125 -20.77 13.60 17.34
CA PRO A 125 -20.15 13.78 16.04
C PRO A 125 -21.20 14.33 15.08
N VAL A 126 -20.91 15.49 14.49
CA VAL A 126 -21.76 16.07 13.47
C VAL A 126 -21.67 15.14 12.27
N THR A 127 -22.65 14.25 12.12
CA THR A 127 -22.76 13.35 10.97
C THR A 127 -22.81 14.23 9.72
N PRO A 128 -21.84 14.13 8.77
CA PRO A 128 -21.94 14.85 7.52
C PRO A 128 -23.24 14.40 6.84
N ALA A 129 -24.05 15.37 6.40
CA ALA A 129 -25.28 15.09 5.67
C ALA A 129 -24.96 14.11 4.52
N GLN A 130 -25.34 12.85 4.70
CA GLN A 130 -25.13 11.80 3.73
C GLN A 130 -26.03 12.14 2.54
N THR A 131 -25.45 12.61 1.44
CA THR A 131 -26.18 12.78 0.18
C THR A 131 -26.56 11.39 -0.31
N ASP A 132 -27.86 11.13 -0.26
CA ASP A 132 -28.48 9.86 -0.62
C ASP A 132 -28.22 9.54 -2.10
N TRP A 133 -27.13 8.81 -2.36
CA TRP A 133 -26.72 8.38 -3.70
C TRP A 133 -27.79 7.51 -4.39
N LEU A 134 -28.65 6.83 -3.62
CA LEU A 134 -29.78 6.08 -4.17
C LEU A 134 -30.82 7.02 -4.79
N GLY A 135 -31.05 8.19 -4.18
CA GLY A 135 -31.93 9.23 -4.73
C GLY A 135 -31.40 9.82 -6.04
N ILE A 136 -30.10 10.06 -6.14
CA ILE A 136 -29.47 10.58 -7.37
C ILE A 136 -29.58 9.58 -8.52
N LEU A 137 -29.38 8.27 -8.25
CA LEU A 137 -29.51 7.23 -9.27
C LEU A 137 -30.94 7.11 -9.83
N LEU A 138 -31.97 7.17 -8.97
CA LEU A 138 -33.37 7.10 -9.40
C LEU A 138 -33.77 8.29 -10.29
N THR A 139 -33.31 9.50 -9.95
CA THR A 139 -33.63 10.69 -10.76
C THR A 139 -33.03 10.61 -12.17
N ILE A 140 -31.80 10.13 -12.31
CA ILE A 140 -31.14 9.93 -13.62
C ILE A 140 -31.93 8.92 -14.47
N VAL A 141 -32.36 7.80 -13.91
CA VAL A 141 -33.11 6.76 -14.65
C VAL A 141 -34.46 7.30 -15.17
N VAL A 142 -35.19 8.06 -14.35
CA VAL A 142 -36.48 8.65 -14.76
C VAL A 142 -36.29 9.66 -15.90
N VAL A 143 -35.27 10.52 -15.81
CA VAL A 143 -34.97 11.51 -16.87
C VAL A 143 -34.64 10.82 -18.20
N LEU A 144 -33.84 9.76 -18.17
CA LEU A 144 -33.52 8.98 -19.38
C LEU A 144 -34.75 8.32 -20.01
N ALA A 145 -35.66 7.77 -19.19
CA ALA A 145 -36.90 7.17 -19.68
C ALA A 145 -37.83 8.19 -20.34
N VAL A 146 -37.95 9.40 -19.76
CA VAL A 146 -38.74 10.49 -20.35
C VAL A 146 -38.13 10.95 -21.68
N ILE A 147 -36.81 11.14 -21.74
CA ILE A 147 -36.12 11.52 -22.99
C ILE A 147 -36.34 10.46 -24.07
N ALA A 148 -36.17 9.18 -23.74
CA ALA A 148 -36.41 8.09 -24.67
C ALA A 148 -37.88 8.04 -25.13
N GLY A 149 -38.83 8.25 -24.22
CA GLY A 149 -40.25 8.32 -24.52
C GLY A 149 -40.61 9.47 -25.46
N VAL A 150 -40.09 10.68 -25.21
CA VAL A 150 -40.30 11.85 -26.08
C VAL A 150 -39.66 11.62 -27.45
N ALA A 151 -38.43 11.11 -27.50
CA ALA A 151 -37.78 10.78 -28.77
C ALA A 151 -38.60 9.74 -29.56
N TYR A 152 -39.11 8.71 -28.88
CA TYR A 152 -40.01 7.72 -29.48
C TYR A 152 -41.29 8.35 -30.01
N LEU A 153 -41.92 9.26 -29.25
CA LEU A 153 -43.13 9.96 -29.67
C LEU A 153 -42.88 10.85 -30.90
N LEU A 154 -41.78 11.61 -30.94
CA LEU A 154 -41.39 12.44 -32.09
C LEU A 154 -41.11 11.61 -33.34
N VAL A 155 -40.44 10.46 -33.19
CA VAL A 155 -40.20 9.53 -34.30
C VAL A 155 -41.52 8.91 -34.78
N SER A 156 -42.40 8.55 -33.85
CA SER A 156 -43.68 7.92 -34.18
C SER A 156 -44.67 8.90 -34.82
N SER A 157 -44.66 10.18 -34.44
CA SER A 157 -45.51 11.21 -35.04
C SER A 157 -45.05 11.57 -36.45
N GLY A 158 -43.73 11.67 -36.68
CA GLY A 158 -43.17 11.84 -38.02
C GLY A 158 -43.52 10.70 -38.99
N LYS A 159 -43.77 9.49 -38.46
CA LYS A 159 -44.22 8.34 -39.26
C LYS A 159 -45.70 8.44 -39.66
N LYS A 160 -46.54 9.12 -38.88
CA LYS A 160 -47.97 9.31 -39.17
C LYS A 160 -48.23 10.38 -40.24
N GLU A 161 -47.39 11.41 -40.32
CA GLU A 161 -47.52 12.45 -41.36
C GLU A 161 -47.23 11.90 -42.78
N LYS A 162 -46.35 10.91 -42.92
CA LYS A 162 -46.01 10.28 -44.21
C LYS A 162 -47.03 9.25 -44.72
N GLN A 163 -48.13 9.02 -44.01
CA GLN A 163 -49.17 8.04 -44.38
C GLN A 163 -50.54 8.69 -44.61
N ARG A 164 -50.59 10.02 -44.76
CA ARG A 164 -51.79 10.76 -45.17
C ARG A 164 -51.55 11.48 -46.50
#